data_AF-A0A4Y2JSV2-F1
#
_entry.id   AF-A0A4Y2JSV2-F1
#
_cell.length_a   1.000
_cell.length_b   1.000
_cell.length_c   1.000
_cell.angle_alpha   90.00
_cell.angle_beta   90.00
_cell.angle_gamma   90.00
#
_symmetry.space_group_name_H-M   'P 1'
#
loop_
_entity.id
_entity.type
_entity.pdbx_description
1 polymer ?
#
loop_
_entity_poly.entity_id
_entity_poly.type
_entity_poly.pdbx_seq_one_letter_code
_entity_poly.pdbx_strand_id
1 'polypeptide(L)'
;MFLFSALIKSSETSFLIDEEFHIDKGVPITFTGDFNEDVKRNEKAFGFMKKHFDLSMVPTNYPSTLRNSYVDSTFTRNISPE
;
A
#
# COMPACT_ATOMS: atom_id res chain seq x y z
N MET A 1 7.20 -11.41 4.98
CA MET A 1 7.88 -10.22 5.53
C MET A 1 9.08 -9.83 4.66
N PHE A 2 8.85 -9.42 3.41
CA PHE A 2 9.88 -8.97 2.43
C PHE A 2 9.23 -8.20 1.28
N LEU A 3 7.95 -8.47 0.98
CA LEU A 3 7.25 -7.94 -0.19
C LEU A 3 7.08 -6.42 -0.16
N PHE A 4 6.71 -5.81 0.98
CA PHE A 4 6.45 -4.36 1.02
C PHE A 4 7.71 -3.51 0.93
N SER A 5 8.74 -3.84 1.70
CA SER A 5 10.04 -3.16 1.60
C SER A 5 10.76 -3.46 0.29
N ALA A 6 10.60 -4.67 -0.28
CA ALA A 6 11.05 -4.97 -1.64
C ALA A 6 10.27 -4.18 -2.70
N LEU A 7 8.94 -4.06 -2.58
CA LEU A 7 8.09 -3.25 -3.46
C LEU A 7 8.51 -1.79 -3.39
N ILE A 8 8.67 -1.21 -2.19
CA ILE A 8 9.13 0.18 -2.03
C ILE A 8 10.51 0.34 -2.69
N LYS A 9 11.45 -0.57 -2.44
CA LYS A 9 12.80 -0.51 -3.02
C LYS A 9 12.82 -0.72 -4.55
N SER A 10 11.99 -1.60 -5.11
CA SER A 10 11.87 -1.79 -6.56
C SER A 10 11.07 -0.67 -7.23
N SER A 11 10.21 0.01 -6.47
CA SER A 11 9.39 1.13 -6.93
C SER A 11 10.09 2.48 -6.86
N GLU A 12 11.22 2.62 -6.15
CA GLU A 12 12.12 3.75 -6.36
C GLU A 12 12.64 3.77 -7.81
N THR A 13 12.69 2.61 -8.47
CA THR A 13 12.81 2.41 -9.93
C THR A 13 11.45 2.36 -10.66
N SER A 14 10.48 3.15 -10.18
CA SER A 14 9.03 3.25 -10.49
C SER A 14 8.52 2.93 -11.90
N PHE A 15 9.36 2.97 -12.92
CA PHE A 15 9.01 2.56 -14.28
C PHE A 15 8.72 1.05 -14.41
N LEU A 16 9.40 0.22 -13.62
CA LEU A 16 9.36 -1.24 -13.83
C LEU A 16 8.11 -1.91 -13.28
N ILE A 17 7.39 -1.37 -12.30
CA ILE A 17 6.29 -2.13 -11.66
C ILE A 17 4.99 -2.09 -12.48
N ASP A 18 4.64 -0.94 -13.07
CA ASP A 18 3.49 -0.85 -13.98
C ASP A 18 3.71 -1.74 -15.23
N GLU A 19 4.96 -1.85 -15.70
CA GLU A 19 5.36 -2.66 -16.86
C GLU A 19 5.56 -4.16 -16.52
N GLU A 20 6.12 -4.49 -15.35
CA GLU A 20 6.38 -5.87 -14.91
C GLU A 20 5.09 -6.57 -14.46
N PHE A 21 4.24 -5.87 -13.71
CA PHE A 21 3.04 -6.47 -13.12
C PHE A 21 1.77 -6.25 -13.94
N HIS A 22 1.82 -5.46 -15.03
CA HIS A 22 0.70 -5.17 -15.92
C HIS A 22 -0.62 -4.98 -15.15
N ILE A 23 -0.58 -4.17 -14.09
CA ILE A 23 -1.68 -4.12 -13.13
C ILE A 23 -2.88 -3.45 -13.81
N ASP A 24 -3.81 -4.27 -14.30
CA ASP A 24 -5.01 -3.84 -15.01
C ASP A 24 -5.76 -2.77 -14.21
N LYS A 25 -5.78 -1.54 -14.73
CA LYS A 25 -6.39 -0.37 -14.08
C LYS A 25 -7.93 -0.45 -14.09
N GLY A 26 -8.52 -1.34 -14.87
CA GLY A 26 -9.96 -1.63 -14.91
C GLY A 26 -10.45 -2.59 -13.81
N VAL A 27 -9.55 -3.14 -12.99
CA VAL A 27 -9.91 -4.09 -11.92
C VAL A 27 -9.67 -3.45 -10.55
N PRO A 28 -10.65 -3.51 -9.64
CA PRO A 28 -10.48 -3.03 -8.27
C PRO A 28 -9.55 -3.98 -7.52
N ILE A 29 -8.63 -3.42 -6.74
CA ILE A 29 -7.63 -4.18 -5.98
C ILE A 29 -7.72 -3.83 -4.51
N THR A 30 -7.67 -4.84 -3.65
CA THR A 30 -7.57 -4.69 -2.20
C THR A 30 -6.37 -5.48 -1.68
N PHE A 31 -5.49 -4.81 -0.95
CA PHE A 31 -4.42 -5.44 -0.17
C PHE A 31 -4.72 -5.29 1.30
N THR A 32 -4.67 -6.38 2.04
CA THR A 32 -4.92 -6.39 3.49
C THR A 32 -3.94 -7.30 4.19
N GLY A 33 -3.52 -6.93 5.39
CA GLY A 33 -2.63 -7.73 6.23
C GLY A 33 -1.65 -6.88 7.02
N ASP A 34 -0.69 -7.57 7.62
CA ASP A 34 0.39 -6.96 8.41
C ASP A 34 1.50 -6.42 7.50
N PHE A 35 1.65 -5.10 7.47
CA PHE A 35 2.71 -4.42 6.72
C PHE A 35 3.97 -4.18 7.56
N ASN A 36 3.92 -4.49 8.86
CA ASN A 36 4.98 -4.28 9.84
C ASN A 36 5.49 -2.82 9.92
N GLU A 37 4.70 -1.88 9.41
CA GLU A 37 4.96 -0.44 9.40
C GLU A 37 3.82 0.26 10.11
N ASP A 38 4.13 1.12 11.08
CA ASP A 38 3.10 1.86 11.81
C ASP A 38 2.52 2.97 10.92
N VAL A 39 1.26 2.81 10.53
CA VAL A 39 0.61 3.71 9.58
C VAL A 39 0.52 5.16 10.04
N LYS A 40 0.44 5.36 11.35
CA LYS A 40 0.36 6.70 11.95
C LYS A 40 1.72 7.38 12.02
N ARG A 41 2.81 6.63 11.80
CA ARG A 41 4.19 7.13 11.94
C ARG A 41 4.94 7.16 10.61
N ASN A 42 4.44 6.50 9.57
CA ASN A 42 5.15 6.34 8.30
C ASN A 42 4.38 6.87 7.09
N GLU A 43 3.84 8.10 7.19
CA GLU A 43 3.06 8.76 6.12
C GLU A 43 3.75 8.74 4.75
N LYS A 44 5.09 8.79 4.71
CA LYS A 44 5.88 8.73 3.47
C LYS A 44 5.62 7.42 2.69
N ALA A 45 5.58 6.28 3.37
CA ALA A 45 5.33 4.99 2.73
C ALA A 45 3.89 4.91 2.18
N PHE A 46 2.89 5.43 2.89
CA PHE A 46 1.50 5.45 2.42
C PHE A 46 1.30 6.43 1.26
N GLY A 47 1.94 7.61 1.34
CA GLY A 47 1.95 8.58 0.25
C GLY A 47 2.60 8.01 -1.01
N PHE A 48 3.64 7.18 -0.86
CA PHE A 48 4.26 6.44 -1.95
C PHE A 48 3.23 5.50 -2.64
N MET A 49 2.54 4.67 -1.85
CA MET A 49 1.54 3.72 -2.36
C MET A 49 0.43 4.41 -3.14
N LYS A 50 -0.08 5.54 -2.62
CA LYS A 50 -1.09 6.33 -3.31
C LYS A 50 -0.57 6.96 -4.59
N LYS A 51 0.64 7.53 -4.58
CA LYS A 51 1.21 8.24 -5.73
C LYS A 51 1.57 7.32 -6.90
N HIS A 52 2.14 6.15 -6.61
CA HIS A 52 2.70 5.27 -7.64
C HIS A 52 1.74 4.16 -8.08
N PHE A 53 0.82 3.74 -7.21
CA PHE A 53 -0.07 2.61 -7.50
C PHE A 53 -1.57 2.97 -7.40
N ASP A 54 -1.89 4.23 -7.11
CA ASP A 54 -3.26 4.70 -6.83
C ASP A 54 -3.97 3.95 -5.69
N LEU A 55 -3.19 3.32 -4.80
CA LEU A 55 -3.70 2.58 -3.66
C LEU A 55 -3.96 3.52 -2.49
N SER A 56 -5.23 3.80 -2.23
CA SER A 56 -5.67 4.55 -1.05
C SER A 56 -5.67 3.65 0.18
N MET A 57 -5.09 4.10 1.28
CA MET A 57 -5.23 3.41 2.55
C MET A 57 -6.65 3.58 3.10
N VAL A 58 -7.26 2.50 3.58
CA VAL A 58 -8.50 2.53 4.35
C VAL A 58 -8.17 2.94 5.79
N PRO A 59 -8.81 3.97 6.36
CA PRO A 59 -8.53 4.41 7.73
C PRO A 59 -8.70 3.28 8.74
N THR A 60 -7.73 3.12 9.64
CA THR A 60 -7.81 2.22 10.78
C THR A 60 -7.88 3.02 12.09
N ASN A 61 -8.91 2.74 12.89
CA ASN A 61 -9.17 3.48 14.13
C ASN A 61 -8.61 2.78 15.37
N TYR A 62 -8.19 1.51 15.25
CA TYR A 62 -7.74 0.70 16.37
C TYR A 62 -6.32 0.17 16.12
N PRO A 63 -5.46 0.17 17.15
CA PRO A 63 -4.15 -0.46 17.06
C PRO A 63 -4.32 -1.96 16.83
N SER A 64 -3.46 -2.54 16.00
CA SER A 64 -3.47 -3.98 15.68
C SER A 64 -2.51 -4.80 16.54
N THR A 65 -1.69 -4.16 17.37
CA THR A 65 -0.70 -4.85 18.20
C THR A 65 -0.83 -4.52 19.68
N LEU A 66 -0.29 -5.40 20.53
CA LEU A 66 -0.16 -5.19 21.98
C LEU A 66 0.67 -3.95 22.35
N ARG A 67 1.51 -3.44 21.44
CA ARG A 67 2.32 -2.22 21.64
C ARG A 67 1.63 -0.96 21.17
N ASN A 68 0.32 -1.01 20.91
CA ASN A 68 -0.47 0.15 20.48
C ASN A 68 0.00 0.72 19.13
N SER A 69 0.55 -0.12 18.25
CA SER A 69 0.91 0.24 16.88
C SER A 69 -0.15 -0.22 15.89
N TYR A 70 -0.14 0.42 14.72
CA TYR A 70 -1.12 0.23 13.65
C TYR A 70 -0.41 -0.35 12.43
N VAL A 71 -0.11 -1.66 12.47
CA VAL A 71 0.70 -2.35 11.44
C VAL A 71 -0.16 -3.11 10.44
N ASP A 72 -1.28 -3.67 10.89
CA ASP A 72 -2.30 -4.20 10.00
C ASP A 72 -3.00 -3.05 9.27
N SER A 73 -2.94 -3.09 7.94
CA SER A 73 -3.48 -2.05 7.08
C SER A 73 -4.27 -2.65 5.94
N THR A 74 -5.21 -1.87 5.41
CA THR A 74 -5.89 -2.21 4.17
C THR A 74 -5.69 -1.07 3.18
N PHE A 75 -5.35 -1.43 1.94
CA PHE A 75 -5.26 -0.52 0.81
C PHE A 75 -6.24 -0.94 -0.27
N THR A 76 -6.85 0.04 -0.92
CA THR A 76 -7.82 -0.17 -1.99
C THR A 76 -7.50 0.73 -3.16
N ARG A 77 -7.56 0.18 -4.37
CA ARG A 77 -7.66 0.94 -5.61
C ARG A 77 -9.03 0.64 -6.20
N ASN A 78 -9.86 1.67 -6.30
CA ASN A 78 -11.18 1.54 -6.92
C ASN A 78 -11.04 1.70 -8.44
N ILE A 79 -12.00 1.16 -9.19
CA ILE A 79 -12.17 1.53 -10.59
C ILE A 79 -12.73 2.95 -10.58
N SER A 80 -11.97 3.93 -11.09
CA SER A 80 -12.61 5.19 -11.48
C SER A 80 -13.45 4.89 -12.72
N PRO A 81 -14.77 5.15 -12.73
CA PRO A 81 -15.45 5.31 -13.99
C PRO A 81 -14.81 6.53 -14.68
N GLU A 82 -14.34 6.35 -15.92
CA GLU A 82 -13.99 7.49 -16.77
C GLU A 82 -15.15 8.49 -16.88
#